data_AF-A0A8I1W9D0-F1
#
_entry.id   AF-A0A8I1W9D0-F1
#
_cell.length_a   1.000
_cell.length_b   1.000
_cell.length_c   1.000
_cell.angle_alpha   90.00
_cell.angle_beta   90.00
_cell.angle_gamma   90.00
#
_symmetry.space_group_name_H-M   'P 1'
#
loop_
_entity.id
_entity.type
_entity.pdbx_description
1 polymer ?
#
loop_
_entity_poly.entity_id
_entity_poly.type
_entity_poly.pdbx_seq_one_letter_code
_entity_poly.pdbx_strand_id
1 'polypeptide(L)' 'MEQNLQLAPFWTLLSALCLGAVIGLQRGWTLRNEETGRRIAGIRTYSLIGRTCGISGLLSRAFSPLVLGFVLLALAAIIA' A
#
# COMPACT_ATOMS: atom_id res chain seq x y z
N MET A 1 4.31 0.38 30.30
CA MET A 1 3.85 -0.22 29.02
C MET A 1 3.31 0.84 28.02
N GLU A 2 3.31 2.13 28.35
CA GLU A 2 2.67 3.19 27.54
C GLU A 2 3.56 3.79 26.43
N GLN A 3 4.87 3.53 26.42
CA GLN A 3 5.78 4.06 25.38
C GLN A 3 5.58 3.45 23.99
N ASN A 4 5.02 2.23 23.89
CA ASN A 4 4.82 1.57 22.60
C ASN A 4 3.74 2.22 21.73
N LEU A 5 2.80 2.95 22.35
CA LEU A 5 1.66 3.53 21.63
C LEU A 5 2.09 4.68 20.70
N GLN A 6 3.17 5.39 21.03
CA GLN A 6 3.70 6.47 20.19
C GLN A 6 4.39 5.95 18.93
N LEU A 7 5.00 4.75 18.97
CA LEU A 7 5.69 4.14 17.83
C LEU A 7 4.77 3.25 16.98
N ALA A 8 3.64 2.79 17.53
CA ALA A 8 2.65 1.98 16.83
C ALA A 8 2.24 2.52 15.44
N PRO A 9 1.96 3.83 15.25
CA PRO A 9 1.65 4.36 13.92
C PRO A 9 2.85 4.28 12.96
N PHE A 10 4.07 4.47 13.45
CA PHE A 10 5.29 4.38 12.64
C PHE A 10 5.51 2.96 12.12
N TRP A 11 5.37 1.96 12.98
CA TRP A 11 5.42 0.55 12.59
C TRP A 11 4.33 0.17 11.58
N THR A 12 3.14 0.73 11.71
CA THR A 12 2.01 0.48 10.78
C THR A 12 2.28 1.07 9.39
N LEU A 13 2.87 2.28 9.33
CA LEU A 13 3.25 2.90 8.08
C LEU A 13 4.42 2.17 7.40
N LEU A 14 5.40 1.74 8.20
CA LEU A 14 6.56 0.99 7.70
C LEU A 14 6.15 -0.39 7.17
N SER A 15 5.27 -1.10 7.89
CA SER A 15 4.76 -2.40 7.43
C SER A 15 3.91 -2.26 6.17
N ALA A 16 3.05 -1.25 6.07
CA ALA A 16 2.26 -0.99 4.85
C ALA A 16 3.14 -0.67 3.64
N LEU A 17 4.22 0.10 3.82
CA LEU A 17 5.21 0.37 2.78
C LEU A 17 5.96 -0.90 2.37
N CYS A 18 6.46 -1.68 3.33
CA CYS A 18 7.16 -2.94 3.07
C CYS A 18 6.26 -3.94 2.33
N LEU A 19 5.00 -4.10 2.75
CA LEU A 19 4.04 -4.96 2.06
C LEU A 19 3.81 -4.49 0.61
N GLY A 20 3.63 -3.19 0.39
CA GLY A 20 3.51 -2.62 -0.97
C GLY A 20 4.75 -2.84 -1.83
N ALA A 21 5.95 -2.69 -1.25
CA ALA A 21 7.21 -2.93 -1.95
C ALA A 21 7.41 -4.40 -2.31
N VAL A 22 7.09 -5.33 -1.40
CA VAL A 22 7.16 -6.79 -1.64
C VAL A 22 6.21 -7.20 -2.77
N ILE A 23 4.97 -6.72 -2.76
CA ILE A 23 3.99 -6.99 -3.84
C ILE A 23 4.51 -6.45 -5.18
N GLY A 24 5.06 -5.23 -5.18
CA GLY A 24 5.66 -4.62 -6.37
C GLY A 24 6.87 -5.40 -6.90
N LEU A 25 7.67 -5.99 -6.01
CA LEU A 25 8.82 -6.81 -6.36
C LEU A 25 8.40 -8.17 -6.93
N GLN A 26 7.41 -8.84 -6.31
CA GLN A 26 6.85 -10.10 -6.81
C GLN A 26 6.24 -9.91 -8.20
N ARG A 27 5.43 -8.87 -8.39
CA ARG A 27 4.85 -8.53 -9.70
C ARG A 27 5.94 -8.21 -10.71
N GLY A 28 6.93 -7.40 -10.33
CA GLY A 28 8.07 -7.08 -11.21
C GLY A 28 8.89 -8.31 -11.62
N TRP A 29 9.03 -9.30 -10.74
CA TRP A 29 9.72 -10.56 -11.02
C TRP A 29 8.90 -11.50 -11.91
N THR A 30 7.59 -11.62 -11.65
CA THR A 30 6.66 -12.39 -12.50
C THR A 30 6.63 -11.85 -13.92
N LEU A 31 6.56 -10.53 -14.10
CA LEU A 31 6.55 -9.89 -15.40
C LEU A 31 7.92 -9.84 -16.09
N ARG A 32 8.99 -10.42 -15.51
CA ARG A 32 10.32 -10.36 -16.13
C ARG A 32 10.40 -11.14 -17.45
N ASN A 33 9.61 -12.22 -17.57
CA ASN A 33 9.56 -13.06 -18.76
C ASN A 33 8.40 -12.68 -19.71
N GLU A 34 7.61 -11.67 -19.37
CA GLU A 34 6.52 -11.22 -20.24
C GLU A 34 7.01 -10.22 -21.30
N GLU A 35 6.37 -10.27 -22.46
CA GLU A 35 6.74 -9.49 -23.66
C GLU A 35 6.80 -7.98 -23.38
N THR A 36 7.74 -7.33 -24.08
CA THR A 36 7.99 -5.88 -24.05
C THR A 36 6.73 -5.11 -24.43
N GLY A 37 5.94 -4.69 -23.43
CA GLY A 37 4.67 -3.99 -23.60
C GLY A 37 3.65 -4.25 -22.49
N ARG A 38 3.81 -5.33 -21.71
CA ARG A 38 2.88 -5.71 -20.63
C ARG A 38 3.31 -5.31 -19.22
N ARG A 39 4.38 -4.51 -19.08
CA ARG A 39 4.92 -4.03 -17.79
C ARG A 39 4.03 -2.95 -17.18
N ILE A 40 2.83 -3.32 -16.75
CA ILE A 40 1.73 -2.40 -16.43
C ILE A 40 1.94 -1.65 -15.09
N ALA A 41 2.77 -2.13 -14.17
CA ALA A 41 3.15 -1.35 -12.98
C ALA A 41 4.39 -1.97 -12.29
N GLY A 42 5.38 -1.13 -11.96
CA GLY A 42 6.59 -1.55 -11.26
C GLY A 42 6.54 -1.33 -9.75
N ILE A 43 7.65 -1.66 -9.08
CA ILE A 43 7.84 -1.48 -7.63
C ILE A 43 7.46 -0.06 -7.13
N ARG A 44 7.74 0.99 -7.93
CA ARG A 44 7.42 2.38 -7.56
C ARG A 44 5.92 2.59 -7.32
N THR A 45 5.06 2.03 -8.17
CA THR A 45 3.60 2.18 -8.07
C THR A 45 3.06 1.47 -6.82
N TYR A 46 3.46 0.22 -6.59
CA TYR A 46 2.97 -0.56 -5.45
C TYR A 46 3.51 -0.08 -4.10
N SER A 47 4.72 0.47 -4.04
CA SER A 47 5.22 1.15 -2.85
C SER A 47 4.41 2.40 -2.51
N LEU A 48 4.00 3.19 -3.52
CA LEU A 48 3.11 4.35 -3.30
C LEU A 48 1.72 3.90 -2.85
N ILE A 49 1.16 2.85 -3.44
CA ILE A 49 -0.13 2.27 -3.03
C ILE A 49 -0.08 1.80 -1.57
N GLY A 50 0.98 1.05 -1.20
CA GLY A 50 1.18 0.59 0.18
C GLY A 50 1.28 1.75 1.17
N ARG A 51 2.03 2.81 0.83
CA ARG A 51 2.12 4.02 1.66
C ARG A 51 0.76 4.72 1.83
N THR A 52 -0.01 4.84 0.75
CA THR A 52 -1.34 5.47 0.76
C THR A 52 -2.35 4.66 1.58
N CYS A 53 -2.34 3.32 1.49
CA CYS A 53 -3.14 2.45 2.35
C CYS A 53 -2.76 2.58 3.84
N GLY A 54 -1.46 2.65 4.15
CA GLY A 54 -0.99 2.84 5.53
C GLY A 54 -1.45 4.16 6.14
N ILE A 55 -1.36 5.26 5.37
CA ILE A 55 -1.86 6.57 5.80
C ILE A 55 -3.38 6.54 5.98
N SER A 56 -4.10 5.95 5.03
CA SER A 56 -5.56 5.84 5.08
C SER A 56 -6.05 5.00 6.27
N GLY A 57 -5.38 3.89 6.58
CA GLY A 57 -5.70 3.06 7.75
C GLY A 57 -5.46 3.77 9.08
N LEU A 58 -4.40 4.58 9.17
CA LEU A 58 -4.16 5.41 10.34
C LEU A 58 -5.22 6.51 10.48
N LEU A 59 -5.61 7.13 9.36
CA LEU A 59 -6.63 8.18 9.33
C LEU A 59 -8.02 7.65 9.66
N SER A 60 -8.31 6.41 9.28
CA SER A 60 -9.58 5.74 9.57
C SER A 60 -9.82 5.52 11.07
N ARG A 61 -8.75 5.33 11.86
CA ARG A 61 -8.86 5.29 13.33
C ARG A 61 -9.29 6.63 13.94
N ALA A 62 -8.99 7.75 13.29
CA ALA A 62 -9.32 9.09 13.79
C ALA A 62 -10.68 9.61 13.29
N PHE A 63 -11.10 9.22 12.07
CA PHE A 63 -12.33 9.76 11.45
C PHE A 63 -13.45 8.72 11.37
N SER A 64 -13.27 7.65 10.60
CA SER A 64 -14.30 6.62 10.40
C SER A 64 -13.74 5.41 9.61
N PRO A 65 -14.19 4.17 9.88
CA PRO A 65 -13.89 2.98 9.07
C PRO A 65 -14.29 3.11 7.58
N LEU A 66 -15.24 3.99 7.25
CA LEU A 66 -15.67 4.21 5.86
C LEU A 66 -14.58 4.83 4.97
N VAL A 67 -13.64 5.57 5.57
CA VAL A 67 -12.52 6.20 4.84
C VAL A 67 -11.61 5.15 4.20
N LEU A 68 -11.36 4.04 4.91
CA LEU A 68 -10.60 2.90 4.38
C LEU A 68 -11.29 2.27 3.17
N GLY A 69 -12.61 2.06 3.27
CA GLY A 69 -13.42 1.50 2.18
C GLY A 69 -13.37 2.35 0.92
N PHE A 70 -13.52 3.67 1.05
CA PHE A 70 -13.42 4.60 -0.08
C PHE A 70 -12.03 4.64 -0.72
N VAL A 71 -10.96 4.60 0.08
CA VAL A 71 -9.59 4.59 -0.46
C VAL A 71 -9.29 3.29 -1.21
N LEU A 72 -9.73 2.14 -0.69
CA LEU A 72 -9.58 0.86 -1.40
C LEU A 72 -10.39 0.83 -2.69
N LEU A 73 -11.62 1.36 -2.69
CA LEU A 73 -12.44 1.48 -3.90
C LEU A 73 -11.80 2.41 -4.94
N ALA A 74 -11.30 3.57 -4.52
CA ALA A 74 -10.60 4.50 -5.41
C ALA A 74 -9.34 3.87 -6.02
N LEU A 75 -8.57 3.13 -5.22
CA LEU A 75 -7.40 2.39 -5.72
C LEU A 75 -7.79 1.30 -6.71
N ALA A 76 -8.84 0.53 -6.42
CA ALA A 76 -9.35 -0.48 -7.33
C ALA A 76 -9.82 0.15 -8.65
N ALA A 77 -10.52 1.28 -8.60
CA ALA A 77 -10.97 2.01 -9.78
C ALA A 77 -9.84 2.62 -10.63
N ILE A 78 -8.71 2.98 -10.02
CA ILE A 78 -7.53 3.51 -10.75
C ILE A 78 -6.76 2.38 -11.45
N ILE A 79 -6.81 1.16 -10.91
CA ILE A 79 -6.05 0.00 -11.40
C ILE A 79 -6.85 -0.84 -12.40
N ALA A 80 -8.19 -0.88 -12.26
CA ALA A 80 -9.11 -1.58 -13.16
C ALA A 80 -9.17 -0.94 -14.55
#